data_AF-A0A3B3UPR1-F1
#
_entry.id   AF-A0A3B3UPR1-F1
#
_cell.length_a   1.000
_cell.length_b   1.000
_cell.length_c   1.000
_cell.angle_alpha   90.00
_cell.angle_beta   90.00
_cell.angle_gamma   90.00
#
_symmetry.space_group_name_H-M   'P 1'
#
loop_
_entity.id
_entity.type
_entity.pdbx_description
1 polymer ?
#
loop_
_entity_poly.entity_id
_entity_poly.type
_entity_poly.pdbx_seq_one_letter_code
_entity_poly.pdbx_strand_id
1 'polypeptide(L)'
;AAGCENSLIRELHHFRVLGDDQYGRYLQYGAEEFLLTAGGVLCPSPGCGAGLLPPEGSRRVECDRRLGCGFVFCRDCREGFHEGPCEGGPSPQGFVVGDEASQRGRWDQASLQLIQESTRRCPRCLVPVERNGGCMHMQCTQCRAEWCWLCGAPWNRECMGNHWFG
;
A
#
# COMPACT_ATOMS: atom_id res chain seq x y z
N ALA A 1 9.14 4.75 -10.01
CA ALA A 1 10.35 4.22 -9.34
C ALA A 1 9.95 3.06 -8.43
N ALA A 2 10.62 1.91 -8.52
CA ALA A 2 10.37 0.76 -7.63
C ALA A 2 11.57 0.58 -6.69
N GLY A 3 11.33 0.12 -5.45
CA GLY A 3 12.38 -0.17 -4.47
C GLY A 3 13.01 1.05 -3.79
N CYS A 4 12.31 2.19 -3.70
CA CYS A 4 12.82 3.36 -3.00
C CYS A 4 12.88 3.15 -1.48
N GLU A 5 13.96 3.57 -0.82
CA GLU A 5 14.05 3.54 0.64
C GLU A 5 12.96 4.41 1.30
N ASN A 6 12.45 3.97 2.45
CA ASN A 6 11.43 4.68 3.24
C ASN A 6 10.12 5.00 2.50
N SER A 7 9.79 4.25 1.43
CA SER A 7 8.62 4.51 0.58
C SER A 7 7.43 3.56 0.82
N LEU A 8 7.42 2.83 1.95
CA LEU A 8 6.32 1.94 2.30
C LEU A 8 5.01 2.73 2.42
N ILE A 9 3.96 2.21 1.79
CA ILE A 9 2.60 2.74 1.91
C ILE A 9 2.14 2.54 3.36
N ARG A 10 1.86 3.64 4.06
CA ARG A 10 1.51 3.60 5.49
C ARG A 10 0.02 3.34 5.74
N GLU A 11 -0.83 3.77 4.83
CA GLU A 11 -2.29 3.66 4.96
C GLU A 11 -2.80 2.44 4.20
N LEU A 12 -3.19 1.41 4.94
CA LEU A 12 -3.62 0.11 4.42
C LEU A 12 -4.83 0.20 3.50
N HIS A 13 -5.70 1.20 3.67
CA HIS A 13 -6.88 1.37 2.82
C HIS A 13 -6.55 1.65 1.35
N HIS A 14 -5.33 2.08 1.02
CA HIS A 14 -4.89 2.22 -0.37
C HIS A 14 -4.97 0.89 -1.13
N PHE A 15 -4.76 -0.25 -0.46
CA PHE A 15 -4.84 -1.57 -1.09
C PHE A 15 -6.27 -2.00 -1.43
N ARG A 16 -7.32 -1.32 -0.92
CA ARG A 16 -8.71 -1.57 -1.34
C ARG A 16 -8.96 -1.27 -2.82
N VAL A 17 -8.10 -0.46 -3.46
CA VAL A 17 -8.15 -0.20 -4.91
C VAL A 17 -8.02 -1.47 -5.75
N LEU A 18 -7.43 -2.54 -5.19
CA LEU A 18 -7.28 -3.84 -5.84
C LEU A 18 -8.60 -4.65 -5.90
N GLY A 19 -9.67 -4.17 -5.25
CA GLY A 19 -10.93 -4.89 -5.08
C GLY A 19 -10.93 -5.77 -3.84
N ASP A 20 -12.14 -6.10 -3.37
CA ASP A 20 -12.35 -6.77 -2.07
C ASP A 20 -11.66 -8.15 -2.00
N ASP A 21 -11.67 -8.93 -3.08
CA ASP A 21 -11.02 -10.25 -3.12
C ASP A 21 -9.49 -10.15 -2.92
N GLN A 22 -8.85 -9.21 -3.61
CA GLN A 22 -7.39 -9.03 -3.52
C GLN A 22 -7.00 -8.37 -2.20
N TYR A 23 -7.84 -7.47 -1.68
CA TYR A 23 -7.62 -6.86 -0.37
C TYR A 23 -7.77 -7.90 0.76
N GLY A 24 -8.73 -8.83 0.65
CA GLY A 24 -8.85 -9.96 1.56
C GLY A 24 -7.59 -10.83 1.58
N ARG A 25 -7.04 -11.15 0.40
CA ARG A 25 -5.76 -11.87 0.28
C ARG A 25 -4.60 -11.08 0.87
N TYR A 26 -4.53 -9.77 0.64
CA TYR A 26 -3.51 -8.89 1.21
C TYR A 26 -3.51 -8.94 2.75
N LEU A 27 -4.69 -8.85 3.38
CA LEU A 27 -4.81 -8.96 4.84
C LEU A 27 -4.36 -10.33 5.35
N GLN A 28 -4.71 -11.40 4.63
CA GLN A 28 -4.26 -12.74 4.95
C GLN A 28 -2.73 -12.85 4.86
N TYR A 29 -2.10 -12.35 3.79
CA TYR A 29 -0.64 -12.33 3.67
C TYR A 29 0.04 -11.54 4.79
N GLY A 30 -0.52 -10.40 5.21
CA GLY A 30 0.01 -9.65 6.35
C GLY A 30 -0.04 -10.44 7.67
N ALA A 31 -1.11 -11.20 7.91
CA ALA A 31 -1.23 -12.07 9.07
C ALA A 31 -0.26 -13.27 8.97
N GLU A 32 -0.09 -13.86 7.79
CA GLU A 32 0.85 -14.95 7.52
C GLU A 32 2.31 -14.51 7.70
N GLU A 33 2.70 -13.33 7.21
CA GLU A 33 4.05 -12.78 7.35
C GLU A 33 4.38 -12.48 8.82
N PHE A 34 3.42 -11.90 9.56
CA PHE A 34 3.59 -11.70 11.00
C PHE A 34 3.77 -13.01 11.75
N LEU A 35 2.94 -14.02 11.43
CA LEU A 35 3.02 -15.34 12.02
C LEU A 35 4.40 -15.97 11.79
N LEU A 36 4.91 -15.92 10.55
CA LEU A 36 6.24 -16.47 10.20
C LEU A 36 7.36 -15.73 10.93
N THR A 37 7.27 -14.40 11.04
CA THR A 37 8.22 -13.56 11.78
C THR A 37 8.23 -13.89 13.28
N ALA A 38 7.08 -14.22 13.85
CA ALA A 38 6.92 -14.67 15.23
C ALA A 38 7.36 -16.13 15.45
N GLY A 39 7.94 -16.78 14.43
CA GLY A 39 8.38 -18.18 14.48
C GLY A 39 7.25 -19.21 14.26
N GLY A 40 6.06 -18.78 13.86
CA GLY A 40 4.94 -19.65 13.52
C GLY A 40 5.11 -20.32 12.15
N VAL A 41 4.15 -21.19 11.82
CA VAL A 41 4.09 -21.93 10.56
C VAL A 41 2.66 -22.04 10.04
N LEU A 42 2.51 -22.12 8.72
CA LEU A 42 1.23 -22.38 8.07
C LEU A 42 1.02 -23.87 7.83
N CYS A 43 -0.22 -24.32 7.99
CA CYS A 43 -0.59 -25.70 7.64
C CYS A 43 -0.45 -25.92 6.11
N PRO A 44 0.34 -26.92 5.67
CA PRO A 44 0.58 -27.19 4.25
C PRO A 44 -0.57 -27.94 3.56
N SER A 45 -1.58 -28.39 4.33
CA SER A 45 -2.69 -29.17 3.78
C SER A 45 -3.49 -28.34 2.77
N PRO A 46 -3.76 -28.87 1.56
CA PRO A 46 -4.53 -28.16 0.54
C PRO A 46 -5.89 -27.70 1.09
N GLY A 47 -6.18 -26.41 0.97
CA GLY A 47 -7.43 -25.82 1.44
C GLY A 47 -7.52 -25.51 2.95
N CYS A 48 -6.44 -25.72 3.72
CA CYS A 48 -6.38 -25.35 5.14
C CYS A 48 -5.71 -23.98 5.35
N GLY A 49 -4.37 -23.91 5.24
CA GLY A 49 -3.63 -22.67 5.46
C GLY A 49 -3.67 -22.11 6.89
N ALA A 50 -4.16 -22.86 7.88
CA ALA A 50 -4.27 -22.39 9.25
C ALA A 50 -2.90 -21.97 9.82
N GLY A 51 -2.86 -20.81 10.48
CA GLY A 51 -1.67 -20.29 11.15
C GLY A 51 -1.47 -20.90 12.54
N LEU A 52 -0.28 -21.44 12.79
CA LEU A 52 0.05 -22.17 14.02
C LEU A 52 1.31 -21.58 14.67
N LEU A 53 1.29 -21.46 16.00
CA LEU A 53 2.46 -21.12 16.82
C LEU A 53 2.88 -22.35 17.63
N PRO A 54 3.61 -23.31 17.02
CA PRO A 54 4.09 -24.47 17.76
C PRO A 54 5.17 -24.05 18.78
N PRO A 55 5.33 -24.82 19.87
CA PRO A 55 6.41 -24.60 20.83
C PRO A 55 7.78 -24.53 20.15
N GLU A 56 8.68 -23.73 20.72
CA GLU A 56 10.05 -23.61 20.24
C GLU A 56 10.74 -24.99 20.22
N GLY A 57 11.46 -25.27 19.13
CA GLY A 57 12.18 -26.55 18.96
C GLY A 57 11.32 -27.75 18.59
N SER A 58 9.98 -27.66 18.57
CA SER A 58 9.15 -28.78 18.12
C SER A 58 9.18 -28.94 16.60
N ARG A 59 9.65 -30.10 16.14
CA ARG A 59 9.65 -30.50 14.73
C ARG A 59 8.31 -31.11 14.28
N ARG A 60 7.62 -31.78 15.20
CA ARG A 60 6.26 -32.29 14.99
C ARG A 60 5.26 -31.15 15.21
N VAL A 61 4.49 -30.82 14.19
CA VAL A 61 3.42 -29.82 14.29
C VAL A 61 2.10 -30.49 13.96
N GLU A 62 1.09 -30.28 14.81
CA GLU A 62 -0.27 -30.74 14.59
C GLU A 62 -1.17 -29.52 14.37
N CYS A 63 -1.89 -29.50 13.25
CA CYS A 63 -2.86 -28.45 12.98
C CYS A 63 -4.05 -28.59 13.92
N ASP A 64 -4.31 -27.58 14.75
CA ASP A 64 -5.39 -27.62 15.74
C ASP A 64 -6.74 -27.91 15.07
N ARG A 65 -7.41 -29.00 15.47
CA ARG A 65 -8.69 -29.45 14.90
C ARG A 65 -9.85 -28.50 15.18
N ARG A 66 -9.72 -27.57 16.13
CA ARG A 66 -10.74 -26.54 16.39
C ARG A 66 -10.73 -25.44 15.35
N LEU A 67 -9.58 -25.18 14.73
CA LEU A 67 -9.36 -24.08 13.80
C LEU A 67 -8.98 -24.53 12.39
N GLY A 68 -8.46 -25.74 12.24
CA GLY A 68 -7.92 -26.29 10.99
C GLY A 68 -8.23 -27.78 10.83
N CYS A 69 -7.36 -28.48 10.10
CA CYS A 69 -7.68 -29.78 9.51
C CYS A 69 -7.16 -31.01 10.29
N GLY A 70 -6.41 -30.84 11.39
CA GLY A 70 -5.84 -31.97 12.13
C GLY A 70 -4.60 -32.61 11.50
N PHE A 71 -4.09 -32.07 10.39
CA PHE A 71 -2.92 -32.61 9.70
C PHE A 71 -1.66 -32.48 10.57
N VAL A 72 -0.85 -33.56 10.60
CA VAL A 72 0.39 -33.63 11.36
C VAL A 72 1.57 -33.61 10.39
N PHE A 73 2.42 -32.59 10.50
CA PHE A 73 3.48 -32.31 9.53
C PHE A 73 4.80 -31.94 10.20
N CYS A 74 5.87 -32.02 9.41
CA CYS A 74 7.20 -31.62 9.79
C CYS A 74 7.37 -30.11 9.59
N ARG A 75 7.85 -29.40 10.63
CA ARG A 75 8.10 -27.96 10.61
C ARG A 75 9.06 -27.55 9.49
N ASP A 76 10.07 -28.37 9.22
CA ASP A 76 11.23 -27.97 8.42
C ASP A 76 11.00 -28.16 6.91
N CYS A 77 10.50 -29.33 6.50
CA CYS A 77 10.23 -29.64 5.09
C CYS A 77 8.78 -29.37 4.67
N ARG A 78 7.87 -29.14 5.63
CA ARG A 78 6.43 -28.96 5.40
C ARG A 78 5.71 -30.18 4.79
N GLU A 79 6.36 -31.34 4.79
CA GLU A 79 5.75 -32.63 4.43
C GLU A 79 5.11 -33.32 5.65
N GLY A 80 4.43 -34.45 5.43
CA GLY A 80 3.90 -35.28 6.51
C GLY A 80 4.97 -35.60 7.57
N PHE A 81 4.58 -35.62 8.85
CA PHE A 81 5.55 -35.81 9.92
C PHE A 81 6.31 -37.13 9.76
N HIS A 82 7.63 -37.07 9.93
CA HIS A 82 8.51 -38.21 9.76
C HIS A 82 9.66 -38.17 10.77
N GLU A 83 10.22 -39.32 11.08
CA GLU A 83 11.44 -39.46 11.87
C GLU A 83 12.66 -39.44 10.93
N GLY A 84 13.80 -38.91 11.39
CA GLY A 84 15.00 -38.75 10.57
C GLY A 84 15.08 -37.44 9.75
N PRO A 85 16.13 -37.26 8.94
CA PRO A 85 16.42 -36.01 8.22
C PRO A 85 15.43 -35.71 7.09
N CYS A 86 15.24 -34.43 6.77
CA CYS A 86 14.37 -33.97 5.69
C CYS A 86 15.01 -34.16 4.31
N GLU A 87 14.30 -34.83 3.39
CA GLU A 87 14.71 -34.97 2.00
C GLU A 87 14.06 -33.88 1.15
N GLY A 88 14.62 -32.66 1.20
CA GLY A 88 14.18 -31.51 0.39
C GLY A 88 13.82 -30.29 1.23
N GLY A 89 14.33 -29.11 0.82
CA GLY A 89 14.09 -27.82 1.46
C GLY A 89 13.46 -26.81 0.48
N PRO A 90 12.77 -25.78 0.99
CA PRO A 90 12.14 -24.77 0.15
C PRO A 90 13.17 -23.95 -0.63
N SER A 91 12.96 -23.74 -1.93
CA SER A 91 13.78 -22.87 -2.77
C SER A 91 13.29 -21.41 -2.67
N PRO A 92 14.19 -20.41 -2.55
CA PRO A 92 13.78 -19.00 -2.59
C PRO A 92 13.49 -18.59 -4.04
N GLN A 93 12.30 -18.06 -4.30
CA GLN A 93 11.94 -17.43 -5.58
C GLN A 93 12.02 -15.91 -5.43
N GLY A 94 13.01 -15.28 -6.06
CA GLY A 94 13.13 -13.81 -6.13
C GLY A 94 12.48 -13.25 -7.40
N PHE A 95 11.80 -12.11 -7.30
CA PHE A 95 11.27 -11.36 -8.44
C PHE A 95 12.17 -10.15 -8.75
N VAL A 96 12.48 -9.94 -10.04
CA VAL A 96 13.30 -8.81 -10.53
C VAL A 96 12.38 -7.84 -11.30
N VAL A 97 12.45 -6.54 -10.99
CA VAL A 97 11.71 -5.48 -11.70
C VAL A 97 12.69 -4.73 -12.63
N GLY A 98 12.34 -4.55 -13.91
CA GLY A 98 13.21 -3.92 -14.92
C GLY A 98 13.26 -2.38 -14.86
N ASP A 99 14.46 -1.82 -15.11
CA ASP A 99 14.80 -0.40 -14.95
C ASP A 99 13.95 0.59 -15.77
N GLU A 100 13.50 0.22 -16.98
CA GLU A 100 12.77 1.15 -17.86
C GLU A 100 11.38 1.53 -17.34
N ALA A 101 10.68 0.60 -16.68
CA ALA A 101 9.38 0.87 -16.06
C ALA A 101 9.50 1.82 -14.85
N SER A 102 10.65 1.80 -14.16
CA SER A 102 10.96 2.61 -12.99
C SER A 102 11.08 4.11 -13.33
N GLN A 103 11.60 4.44 -14.52
CA GLN A 103 11.85 5.81 -14.97
C GLN A 103 10.58 6.56 -15.40
N ARG A 104 9.63 5.90 -16.08
CA ARG A 104 8.36 6.50 -16.54
C ARG A 104 7.40 6.86 -15.39
N GLY A 105 7.51 6.18 -14.25
CA GLY A 105 6.67 6.41 -13.07
C GLY A 105 7.23 7.45 -12.09
N ARG A 106 8.14 8.33 -12.52
CA ARG A 106 8.63 9.44 -11.68
C ARG A 106 7.67 10.62 -11.80
N TRP A 107 7.10 11.04 -10.68
CA TRP A 107 6.28 12.25 -10.58
C TRP A 107 7.00 13.48 -11.16
N ASP A 108 8.33 13.54 -11.01
CA ASP A 108 9.16 14.67 -11.46
C ASP A 108 9.14 14.91 -12.98
N GLN A 109 8.86 13.90 -13.81
CA GLN A 109 8.75 14.12 -15.27
C GLN A 109 7.41 14.74 -15.67
N ALA A 110 6.36 14.56 -14.86
CA ALA A 110 5.09 15.26 -15.02
C ALA A 110 5.15 16.72 -14.53
N SER A 111 6.16 17.10 -13.71
CA SER A 111 6.34 18.48 -13.24
C SER A 111 6.55 19.49 -14.36
N LEU A 112 7.17 19.12 -15.50
CA LEU A 112 7.43 20.08 -16.58
C LEU A 112 6.16 20.64 -17.24
N GLN A 113 5.04 19.90 -17.22
CA GLN A 113 3.76 20.40 -17.69
C GLN A 113 3.03 21.23 -16.61
N LEU A 114 3.25 20.93 -15.32
CA LEU A 114 2.62 21.64 -14.21
C LEU A 114 3.26 23.01 -13.91
N ILE A 115 4.51 23.23 -14.33
CA ILE A 115 5.24 24.51 -14.15
C ILE A 115 4.56 25.69 -14.87
N GLN A 116 3.62 25.45 -15.80
CA GLN A 116 3.02 26.51 -16.62
C GLN A 116 1.85 27.28 -15.97
N GLU A 117 1.36 26.92 -14.78
CA GLU A 117 0.23 27.62 -14.15
C GLU A 117 0.55 28.15 -12.74
N SER A 118 1.66 28.86 -12.58
CA SER A 118 1.98 29.53 -11.29
C SER A 118 1.16 30.81 -11.06
N THR A 119 0.51 31.35 -12.11
CA THR A 119 -0.19 32.64 -12.07
C THR A 119 -1.56 32.53 -12.73
N ARG A 120 -2.61 32.99 -12.04
CA ARG A 120 -3.99 33.11 -12.56
C ARG A 120 -4.55 34.49 -12.28
N ARG A 121 -5.53 34.93 -13.07
CA ARG A 121 -6.17 36.24 -12.86
C ARG A 121 -7.29 36.13 -11.84
N CYS A 122 -7.40 37.12 -10.96
CA CYS A 122 -8.54 37.22 -10.04
C CYS A 122 -9.85 37.32 -10.85
N PRO A 123 -10.87 36.50 -10.56
CA PRO A 123 -12.13 36.50 -11.31
C PRO A 123 -12.95 37.80 -11.14
N ARG A 124 -12.63 38.61 -10.11
CA ARG A 124 -13.33 39.88 -9.84
C ARG A 124 -12.64 41.10 -10.45
N CYS A 125 -11.32 41.22 -10.31
CA CYS A 125 -10.58 42.41 -10.74
C CYS A 125 -9.51 42.16 -11.82
N LEU A 126 -9.36 40.90 -12.26
CA LEU A 126 -8.46 40.46 -13.34
C LEU A 126 -6.95 40.67 -13.09
N VAL A 127 -6.58 41.15 -11.90
CA VAL A 127 -5.20 41.28 -11.46
C VAL A 127 -4.56 39.89 -11.38
N PRO A 128 -3.34 39.69 -11.90
CA PRO A 128 -2.60 38.44 -11.74
C PRO A 128 -2.34 38.13 -10.27
N VAL A 129 -2.60 36.88 -9.88
CA VAL A 129 -2.39 36.32 -8.55
C VAL A 129 -1.53 35.08 -8.71
N GLU A 130 -0.43 35.03 -7.97
CA GLU A 130 0.48 33.88 -7.94
C GLU A 130 0.03 32.88 -6.86
N ARG A 131 0.16 31.59 -7.17
CA ARG A 131 -0.12 30.51 -6.20
C ARG A 131 1.13 30.19 -5.39
N ASN A 132 1.13 30.59 -4.12
CA ASN A 132 2.24 30.37 -3.19
C ASN A 132 1.96 29.22 -2.20
N GLY A 133 1.65 28.03 -2.71
CA GLY A 133 1.54 26.80 -1.90
C GLY A 133 0.42 25.84 -2.32
N GLY A 134 0.08 24.91 -1.41
CA GLY A 134 -0.87 23.82 -1.66
C GLY A 134 -2.35 24.18 -1.50
N CYS A 135 -2.70 25.36 -0.96
CA CYS A 135 -4.09 25.75 -0.71
C CYS A 135 -4.78 26.27 -1.98
N MET A 136 -5.99 25.79 -2.27
CA MET A 136 -6.81 26.25 -3.39
C MET A 136 -7.67 27.46 -3.05
N HIS A 137 -7.79 27.83 -1.76
CA HIS A 137 -8.48 29.04 -1.34
C HIS A 137 -7.57 30.26 -1.51
N MET A 138 -7.95 31.16 -2.42
CA MET A 138 -7.17 32.34 -2.77
C MET A 138 -7.89 33.61 -2.37
N GLN A 139 -7.15 34.54 -1.75
CA GLN A 139 -7.64 35.87 -1.43
C GLN A 139 -6.89 36.90 -2.28
N CYS A 140 -7.63 37.67 -3.09
CA CYS A 140 -7.02 38.70 -3.91
C CYS A 140 -6.51 39.86 -3.04
N THR A 141 -5.24 40.25 -3.19
CA THR A 141 -4.63 41.36 -2.44
C THR A 141 -5.23 42.73 -2.79
N GLN A 142 -5.78 42.89 -3.99
CA GLN A 142 -6.34 44.15 -4.47
C GLN A 142 -7.82 44.34 -4.11
N CYS A 143 -8.67 43.36 -4.42
CA CYS A 143 -10.13 43.48 -4.22
C CYS A 143 -10.67 42.64 -3.04
N ARG A 144 -9.79 41.94 -2.31
CA ARG A 144 -10.12 41.05 -1.17
C ARG A 144 -11.16 39.96 -1.48
N ALA A 145 -11.39 39.67 -2.75
CA ALA A 145 -12.28 38.59 -3.14
C ALA A 145 -11.63 37.24 -2.81
N GLU A 146 -12.43 36.35 -2.24
CA GLU A 146 -12.07 34.98 -1.92
C GLU A 146 -12.60 34.05 -3.02
N TRP A 147 -11.72 33.27 -3.63
CA TRP A 147 -12.05 32.45 -4.78
C TRP A 147 -11.22 31.17 -4.81
N CYS A 148 -11.71 30.14 -5.51
CA CYS A 148 -11.02 28.87 -5.68
C CYS A 148 -10.06 28.92 -6.87
N TRP A 149 -8.79 28.57 -6.66
CA TRP A 149 -7.75 28.52 -7.70
C TRP A 149 -8.14 27.63 -8.88
N LEU A 150 -8.70 26.44 -8.59
CA LEU A 150 -9.11 25.46 -9.60
C LEU A 150 -10.36 25.91 -10.35
N CYS A 151 -11.40 26.32 -9.63
CA CYS A 151 -12.70 26.64 -10.23
C CYS A 151 -12.76 28.05 -10.85
N GLY A 152 -11.93 29.00 -10.40
CA GLY A 152 -12.06 30.41 -10.79
C GLY A 152 -13.33 31.09 -10.24
N ALA A 153 -14.05 30.45 -9.33
CA ALA A 153 -15.33 30.90 -8.77
C ALA A 153 -15.18 31.35 -7.30
N PRO A 154 -16.14 32.11 -6.73
CA PRO A 154 -16.13 32.47 -5.32
C PRO A 154 -15.97 31.25 -4.41
N TRP A 155 -15.13 31.39 -3.38
CA TRP A 155 -14.84 30.30 -2.45
C TRP A 155 -16.11 29.85 -1.73
N ASN A 156 -16.33 28.54 -1.67
CA ASN A 156 -17.54 27.96 -1.10
C ASN A 156 -17.26 26.57 -0.49
N ARG A 157 -18.26 26.02 0.20
CA ARG A 157 -18.15 24.74 0.91
C ARG A 157 -17.90 23.54 0.00
N GLU A 158 -18.34 23.59 -1.25
CA GLU A 158 -18.07 22.53 -2.22
C GLU A 158 -16.59 22.51 -2.59
N CYS A 159 -15.98 23.68 -2.79
CA CYS A 159 -14.53 23.79 -2.98
C CYS A 159 -13.74 23.29 -1.77
N MET A 160 -14.21 23.60 -0.55
CA MET A 160 -13.61 23.08 0.69
C MET A 160 -13.66 21.54 0.77
N GLY A 161 -14.75 20.92 0.34
CA GLY A 161 -14.90 19.46 0.41
C GLY A 161 -14.13 18.71 -0.68
N ASN A 162 -14.16 19.24 -1.90
CA ASN A 162 -13.71 18.48 -3.07
C ASN A 162 -12.24 18.71 -3.41
N HIS A 163 -11.69 19.89 -3.13
CA HIS A 163 -10.34 20.24 -3.56
C HIS A 163 -9.76 21.39 -2.73
N TRP A 164 -9.76 21.25 -1.41
CA TRP A 164 -9.18 22.26 -0.52
C TRP A 164 -7.69 22.46 -0.80
N PHE A 165 -6.95 21.35 -0.94
CA PHE A 165 -5.51 21.32 -1.12
C PHE A 165 -5.12 20.45 -2.32
N GLY A 166 -3.93 20.68 -2.87
CA GLY A 166 -3.33 19.87 -3.93
C GLY A 166 -1.95 20.34 -4.33
#